data_AF-A0A970JLV7-F1
#
_entry.id   AF-A0A970JLV7-F1
#
_cell.length_a   1.000
_cell.length_b   1.000
_cell.length_c   1.000
_cell.angle_alpha   90.00
_cell.angle_beta   90.00
_cell.angle_gamma   90.00
#
_symmetry.space_group_name_H-M   'P 1'
#
loop_
_entity.id
_entity.type
_entity.pdbx_description
1 polymer ?
#
loop_
_entity_poly.entity_id
_entity_poly.type
_entity_poly.pdbx_seq_one_letter_code
_entity_poly.pdbx_strand_id
1 'polypeptide(L)' 'MYNVYTNPEYRRRGIATQVMTALLQEAEKLNVAVIDLLSTDDGKSLYEKLGFKV' A
#
# COMPACT_ATOMS: atom_id res chain seq x y z
N MET A 1 1.49 -11.09 -5.24
CA MET A 1 2.14 -10.06 -6.06
C MET A 1 2.90 -9.17 -5.08
N TYR A 2 4.23 -9.26 -5.05
CA TYR A 2 4.98 -9.02 -3.80
C TYR A 2 5.49 -7.60 -3.60
N ASN A 3 5.43 -6.72 -4.61
CA ASN A 3 6.13 -5.43 -4.57
C ASN A 3 5.22 -4.27 -4.97
N VAL A 4 5.25 -3.20 -4.20
CA VAL A 4 4.70 -1.89 -4.58
C VAL A 4 5.87 -1.00 -5.00
N TYR A 5 5.85 -0.54 -6.24
CA TYR A 5 6.88 0.35 -6.77
C TYR A 5 6.24 1.53 -7.48
N THR A 6 6.77 2.72 -7.21
CA THR A 6 6.45 3.93 -7.97
C THR A 6 7.76 4.49 -8.51
N ASN A 7 7.82 4.68 -9.82
CA ASN A 7 8.96 5.32 -10.51
C ASN A 7 9.29 6.64 -9.79
N PRO A 8 10.57 6.90 -9.44
CA PRO A 8 11.03 8.12 -8.77
C PRO A 8 10.43 9.43 -9.30
N GLU A 9 10.30 9.59 -10.61
CA GLU A 9 9.76 10.81 -11.24
C GLU A 9 8.28 11.06 -10.91
N TYR A 10 7.58 10.02 -10.47
CA TYR A 10 6.15 10.02 -10.16
C TYR A 10 5.85 9.86 -8.67
N ARG A 11 6.88 9.79 -7.81
CA ARG A 11 6.71 9.70 -6.36
C ARG A 11 6.10 10.98 -5.78
N ARG A 12 5.53 10.87 -4.57
CA ARG A 12 4.88 11.98 -3.83
C ARG A 12 3.67 12.61 -4.52
N ARG A 13 3.12 11.95 -5.56
CA ARG A 13 1.88 12.36 -6.25
C ARG A 13 0.63 11.58 -5.80
N GLY A 14 0.73 10.77 -4.74
CA GLY A 14 -0.38 9.98 -4.21
C GLY A 14 -0.70 8.68 -4.97
N ILE A 15 0.04 8.35 -6.03
CA ILE A 15 -0.24 7.18 -6.89
C ILE A 15 -0.24 5.87 -6.09
N ALA A 16 0.80 5.61 -5.30
CA ALA A 16 0.89 4.40 -4.49
C ALA A 16 -0.26 4.32 -3.47
N THR A 17 -0.68 5.45 -2.90
CA THR A 17 -1.84 5.51 -2.00
C THR A 17 -3.11 5.10 -2.71
N GLN A 18 -3.38 5.66 -3.90
CA GLN A 18 -4.58 5.32 -4.67
C GLN A 18 -4.63 3.83 -5.03
N VAL A 19 -3.50 3.28 -5.50
CA VAL A 19 -3.40 1.85 -5.83
C VAL A 19 -3.65 0.98 -4.59
N MET A 20 -2.99 1.28 -3.47
CA MET A 20 -3.16 0.51 -2.24
C MET A 20 -4.58 0.61 -1.67
N THR A 21 -5.20 1.79 -1.70
CA THR A 21 -6.60 1.95 -1.26
C THR A 21 -7.55 1.10 -2.11
N ALA A 22 -7.38 1.07 -3.43
CA ALA A 22 -8.19 0.23 -4.30
C ALA A 22 -8.01 -1.27 -4.00
N LEU A 23 -6.77 -1.70 -3.72
CA LEU A 23 -6.48 -3.09 -3.33
C LEU A 23 -7.12 -3.45 -1.99
N LEU A 24 -7.05 -2.57 -1.00
CA LEU A 24 -7.68 -2.77 0.31
C LEU A 24 -9.21 -2.90 0.19
N GLN A 25 -9.83 -2.03 -0.60
CA GLN A 25 -11.28 -2.11 -0.87
C GLN A 25 -11.67 -3.42 -1.55
N GLU A 26 -10.84 -3.92 -2.47
CA GLU A 26 -11.10 -5.21 -3.11
C GLU A 26 -10.92 -6.39 -2.14
N ALA A 27 -9.89 -6.33 -1.30
CA ALA A 27 -9.67 -7.33 -0.27
C ALA A 27 -10.84 -7.38 0.74
N GLU A 28 -11.41 -6.23 1.10
CA GLU A 28 -12.61 -6.15 1.93
C GLU A 28 -13.82 -6.85 1.28
N LYS A 29 -14.08 -6.59 -0.01
CA LYS A 29 -15.17 -7.28 -0.76
C LYS A 29 -14.97 -8.79 -0.83
N LEU A 30 -13.72 -9.23 -0.90
CA LEU A 30 -13.34 -10.64 -0.92
C LEU A 30 -13.35 -11.30 0.46
N ASN A 31 -13.69 -10.55 1.52
CA ASN A 31 -13.64 -11.00 2.92
C ASN A 31 -12.25 -11.49 3.33
N VAL A 32 -11.19 -10.84 2.83
CA VAL A 32 -9.82 -11.11 3.25
C VAL A 32 -9.63 -10.62 4.68
N ALA A 33 -9.34 -11.54 5.61
CA ALA A 33 -9.21 -11.21 7.02
C ALA A 33 -7.87 -10.54 7.37
N VAL A 34 -6.78 -10.88 6.65
CA VAL A 34 -5.42 -10.43 6.96
C VAL A 34 -4.66 -10.11 5.68
N ILE A 35 -3.95 -8.99 5.71
CA ILE A 35 -3.02 -8.58 4.66
C ILE A 35 -1.68 -8.28 5.32
N ASP A 36 -0.68 -9.08 5.00
CA ASP A 36 0.68 -8.88 5.46
C ASP A 36 1.53 -8.20 4.39
N LEU A 37 2.45 -7.34 4.81
CA LEU A 37 3.42 -6.71 3.94
C LEU A 37 4.77 -6.50 4.64
N LEU A 38 5.82 -6.44 3.85
CA LEU A 38 7.14 -5.97 4.27
C LEU A 38 7.37 -4.61 3.64
N SER A 39 7.60 -3.60 4.47
CA SER A 39 7.85 -2.24 4.01
C SER A 39 9.34 -1.94 3.92
N THR A 40 9.73 -1.18 2.90
CA THR A 40 11.02 -0.47 2.89
C THR A 40 10.88 0.85 3.64
N ASP A 41 12.00 1.47 4.04
CA ASP A 41 11.99 2.78 4.70
C ASP A 41 11.23 3.84 3.89
N ASP A 42 11.41 3.84 2.56
CA ASP A 42 10.69 4.72 1.62
C ASP A 42 9.17 4.52 1.65
N GLY A 43 8.72 3.27 1.85
CA GLY A 43 7.32 2.86 1.84
C GLY A 43 6.63 2.97 3.20
N LYS A 44 7.40 3.01 4.31
CA LYS A 44 6.85 2.93 5.67
C LYS A 44 5.75 3.96 5.93
N SER A 45 6.03 5.23 5.61
CA SER A 45 5.08 6.34 5.82
C SER A 45 3.77 6.21 5.05
N LEU A 46 3.76 5.48 3.92
CA LEU A 46 2.55 5.20 3.17
C LEU A 46 1.69 4.18 3.91
N TYR A 47 2.29 3.08 4.36
CA TYR A 47 1.57 2.00 5.01
C TYR A 47 1.03 2.40 6.39
N GLU A 48 1.78 3.19 7.17
CA GLU A 48 1.28 3.76 8.43
C GLU A 48 0.02 4.62 8.21
N LYS A 49 0.00 5.46 7.16
CA LYS A 49 -1.18 6.27 6.80
C LYS A 49 -2.39 5.44 6.38
N LEU A 50 -2.15 4.25 5.86
CA LEU A 50 -3.19 3.29 5.47
C LEU A 50 -3.63 2.40 6.65
N GLY A 51 -3.06 2.59 7.85
CA GLY A 51 -3.45 1.89 9.07
C GLY A 51 -2.68 0.58 9.33
N PHE A 52 -1.66 0.27 8.53
CA PHE A 52 -0.78 -0.87 8.80
C PHE A 52 0.14 -0.56 9.98
N LYS A 53 0.45 -1.61 10.76
CA LYS A 53 1.47 -1.57 11.81
C LYS A 53 2.76 -2.13 11.20
N VAL A 54 3.73 -1.25 10.93
CA VAL A 54 4.98 -1.53 10.19
C VAL A 54 6.24 -1.16 10.95
#